data_AF-A0A949I5H9-F1
#
_entry.id   AF-A0A949I5H9-F1
#
_cell.length_a   1.000
_cell.length_b   1.000
_cell.length_c   1.000
_cell.angle_alpha   90.00
_cell.angle_beta   90.00
_cell.angle_gamma   90.00
#
_symmetry.space_group_name_H-M   'P 1'
#
loop_
_entity.id
_entity.type
_entity.pdbx_description
1 polymer ?
#
loop_
_entity_poly.entity_id
_entity_poly.type
_entity_poly.pdbx_seq_one_letter_code
_entity_poly.pdbx_strand_id
1 'polypeptide(L)'
;MFLSSPRYAGSACIPACNMAGAARAASAATFSINRNLHRARHELPPGAQSAAPMRHAPAMPSKGDDVNPPGGELPARAALTFAQTFHRQQP
;
A
#
# COMPACT_ATOMS: atom_id res chain seq x y z
N MET A 1 20.35 10.35 -8.65
CA MET A 1 18.98 10.46 -8.11
C MET A 1 18.79 9.51 -6.95
N PHE A 2 18.55 10.05 -5.77
CA PHE A 2 18.28 9.29 -4.54
C PHE A 2 16.89 9.63 -3.99
N LEU A 3 16.25 8.65 -3.31
CA LEU A 3 14.95 8.81 -2.67
C LEU A 3 15.07 8.46 -1.18
N SER A 4 14.70 9.38 -0.29
CA SER A 4 14.75 9.18 1.16
C SER A 4 13.39 9.42 1.82
N SER A 5 13.18 8.79 2.98
CA SER A 5 12.02 9.03 3.84
C SER A 5 12.40 8.87 5.32
N PRO A 6 12.02 9.81 6.19
CA PRO A 6 12.20 9.66 7.64
C PRO A 6 11.16 8.72 8.26
N ARG A 7 10.14 8.28 7.50
CA ARG A 7 9.03 7.47 8.01
C ARG A 7 9.04 6.03 7.49
N TYR A 8 10.02 5.66 6.65
CA TYR A 8 10.03 4.35 6.02
C TYR A 8 11.42 3.97 5.53
N ALA A 9 11.91 2.83 5.99
CA ALA A 9 13.15 2.23 5.54
C ALA A 9 12.86 1.10 4.54
N GLY A 10 12.60 1.45 3.28
CA GLY A 10 12.64 0.52 2.13
C GLY A 10 11.77 -0.73 2.22
N SER A 11 12.29 -1.82 2.79
CA SER A 11 11.59 -3.11 2.95
C SER A 11 10.91 -3.29 4.31
N ALA A 12 10.99 -2.30 5.20
CA ALA A 12 10.31 -2.33 6.50
C ALA A 12 8.78 -2.35 6.36
N CYS A 13 8.07 -2.78 7.41
CA CYS A 13 6.62 -2.67 7.46
C CYS A 13 6.17 -1.22 7.30
N ILE A 14 5.03 -1.01 6.63
CA ILE A 14 4.45 0.32 6.44
C ILE A 14 3.84 0.76 7.79
N PRO A 15 4.18 1.95 8.32
CA PRO A 15 3.58 2.44 9.56
C PRO A 15 2.06 2.54 9.44
N ALA A 16 1.34 2.21 10.52
CA ALA A 16 -0.13 2.21 10.53
C ALA A 16 -0.74 3.55 10.06
N CYS A 17 -0.08 4.67 10.36
CA CYS A 17 -0.53 6.00 9.96
C CYS A 17 -0.46 6.25 8.43
N ASN A 18 0.24 5.40 7.68
CA ASN A 18 0.35 5.45 6.23
C ASN A 18 -0.51 4.39 5.51
N MET A 19 -1.21 3.53 6.26
CA MET A 19 -2.11 2.52 5.71
C MET A 19 -3.50 3.11 5.47
N ALA A 20 -4.24 2.63 4.47
CA ALA A 20 -5.62 3.09 4.25
C ALA A 20 -6.59 2.51 5.29
N GLY A 21 -6.40 1.24 5.67
CA GLY A 21 -7.22 0.53 6.64
C GLY A 21 -6.48 0.22 7.93
N ALA A 22 -7.23 0.07 9.01
CA ALA A 22 -6.77 -0.48 10.28
C ALA A 22 -7.59 -1.73 10.62
N ALA A 23 -6.90 -2.82 10.99
CA ALA A 23 -7.55 -4.01 11.50
C ALA A 23 -8.13 -3.72 12.89
N ARG A 24 -9.39 -4.08 13.13
CA ARG A 24 -10.02 -4.03 14.45
C ARG A 24 -10.31 -5.46 14.88
N ALA A 25 -9.87 -5.82 16.09
CA ALA A 25 -9.80 -7.20 16.58
C ALA A 25 -11.11 -8.03 16.56
N ALA A 26 -12.26 -7.43 16.24
CA ALA A 26 -13.56 -8.11 16.21
C ALA A 26 -14.57 -7.52 15.19
N SER A 27 -14.13 -6.73 14.21
CA SER A 27 -15.06 -6.03 13.29
C SER A 27 -14.49 -5.92 11.87
N ALA A 28 -15.35 -5.55 10.92
CA ALA A 28 -14.94 -5.12 9.60
C ALA A 28 -13.83 -4.05 9.68
N ALA A 29 -12.94 -4.02 8.68
CA ALA A 29 -11.86 -3.05 8.60
C ALA A 29 -12.40 -1.61 8.76
N THR A 30 -11.68 -0.77 9.49
CA THR A 30 -11.99 0.66 9.62
C THR A 30 -10.96 1.50 8.86
N PHE A 31 -11.30 2.75 8.55
CA PHE A 31 -10.35 3.67 7.94
C PHE A 31 -9.30 4.14 8.94
N SER A 32 -8.07 4.26 8.46
CA SER A 32 -6.97 4.90 9.17
C SER A 32 -6.86 6.37 8.70
N ILE A 33 -5.91 7.12 9.29
CA ILE A 33 -5.59 8.49 8.84
C ILE A 33 -5.12 8.55 7.37
N ASN A 34 -4.66 7.42 6.81
CA ASN A 34 -4.23 7.27 5.41
C ASN A 34 -3.27 8.37 4.93
N ARG A 35 -2.26 8.70 5.74
CA ARG A 35 -1.34 9.81 5.43
C ARG A 35 -0.34 9.36 4.37
N ASN A 36 -0.12 10.20 3.36
CA ASN A 36 0.96 9.95 2.40
C ASN A 36 2.34 9.95 3.09
N LEU A 37 3.22 9.05 2.65
CA LEU A 37 4.58 8.98 3.18
C LEU A 37 5.40 10.17 2.69
N HIS A 38 6.15 10.79 3.62
CA HIS A 38 7.16 11.77 3.26
C HIS A 38 8.19 11.17 2.31
N ARG A 39 8.55 11.89 1.25
CA ARG A 39 9.55 11.49 0.26
C ARG A 39 10.37 12.71 -0.16
N ALA A 40 11.68 12.64 -0.02
CA ALA A 40 12.60 13.63 -0.55
C ALA A 40 13.40 13.02 -1.71
N ARG A 41 13.60 13.81 -2.77
CA ARG A 41 14.42 13.43 -3.92
C ARG A 41 15.63 14.33 -3.97
N HIS A 42 16.79 13.74 -4.19
CA HIS A 42 18.05 14.46 -4.36
C HIS A 42 18.67 14.11 -5.71
N GLU A 43 19.37 15.08 -6.31
CA GLU A 43 20.10 14.92 -7.59
C GLU A 43 19.20 14.45 -8.73
N LEU A 44 18.26 15.31 -9.13
CA LEU A 44 17.52 15.12 -10.38
C LEU A 44 18.50 15.19 -11.57
N PRO A 45 18.31 14.35 -12.61
CA PRO A 45 19.12 14.42 -13.82
C PRO A 45 19.06 15.82 -14.46
N PRO A 46 20.15 16.31 -15.09
CA PRO A 46 20.12 17.55 -15.86
C PRO A 46 19.00 17.54 -16.91
N GLY A 47 18.29 18.66 -17.05
CA GLY A 47 17.18 18.78 -17.99
C GLY A 47 15.83 18.21 -17.50
N ALA A 48 15.74 17.64 -16.29
CA ALA A 48 14.48 17.19 -15.73
C ALA A 48 13.45 18.34 -15.61
N GLN A 49 12.31 18.21 -16.29
CA GLN A 49 11.23 19.22 -16.29
C GLN A 49 10.10 18.90 -15.31
N SER A 50 9.96 17.64 -14.91
CA SER A 50 8.86 17.19 -14.06
C SER A 50 9.20 15.92 -13.28
N ALA A 51 8.35 15.60 -12.29
CA ALA A 51 8.50 14.45 -11.42
C ALA A 51 7.13 13.84 -11.08
N ALA A 52 6.97 12.53 -11.25
CA ALA A 52 5.77 11.78 -10.85
C ALA A 52 6.10 10.79 -9.72
N PRO A 53 5.61 11.00 -8.48
CA PRO A 53 5.72 10.00 -7.42
C PRO A 53 4.58 8.98 -7.51
N MET A 54 4.91 7.69 -7.61
CA MET A 54 3.93 6.59 -7.60
C MET A 54 4.11 5.69 -6.38
N ARG A 55 3.03 5.05 -5.92
CA ARG A 55 3.07 3.84 -5.07
C ARG A 55 2.40 2.72 -5.85
N HIS A 56 3.04 1.57 -5.89
CA HIS A 56 2.53 0.39 -6.57
C HIS A 56 2.62 -0.79 -5.62
N ALA A 57 1.54 -1.56 -5.51
CA ALA A 57 1.45 -2.76 -4.68
C ALA A 57 1.27 -3.99 -5.58
N PRO A 58 2.34 -4.49 -6.22
CA PRO A 58 2.23 -5.53 -7.25
C PRO A 58 1.71 -6.87 -6.72
N ALA A 59 1.76 -7.08 -5.40
CA ALA A 59 1.24 -8.28 -4.76
C ALA A 59 -0.29 -8.27 -4.56
N MET A 60 -0.97 -7.14 -4.78
CA MET A 60 -2.43 -7.10 -4.70
C MET A 60 -3.02 -7.90 -5.87
N PRO A 61 -3.86 -8.93 -5.61
CA PRO A 61 -4.43 -9.78 -6.65
C PRO A 61 -5.61 -9.11 -7.38
N SER A 62 -5.59 -7.79 -7.56
CA SER A 62 -6.69 -7.02 -8.14
C SER A 62 -6.64 -7.00 -9.67
N LYS A 63 -7.79 -7.12 -10.31
CA LYS A 63 -7.99 -6.82 -11.73
C LYS A 63 -8.53 -5.40 -11.90
N GLY A 64 -8.40 -4.82 -13.10
CA GLY A 64 -8.95 -3.48 -13.39
C GLY A 64 -10.45 -3.36 -13.12
N ASP A 65 -11.17 -4.48 -13.22
CA ASP A 65 -12.62 -4.57 -13.02
C ASP A 65 -12.99 -5.11 -11.62
N ASP A 66 -12.01 -5.24 -10.72
CA ASP A 66 -12.20 -5.73 -9.35
C ASP A 66 -12.79 -4.62 -8.48
N VAL A 67 -14.08 -4.36 -8.68
CA VAL A 67 -14.90 -3.57 -7.77
C VAL A 67 -15.25 -4.42 -6.55
N ASN A 68 -15.43 -3.79 -5.37
CA ASN A 68 -15.99 -4.44 -4.17
C ASN A 68 -17.53 -4.28 -4.20
N PRO A 69 -18.31 -5.16 -4.86
CA PRO A 69 -19.76 -5.13 -4.69
C PRO A 69 -20.09 -5.62 -3.27
N PRO A 70 -21.07 -5.00 -2.59
CA PRO A 70 -21.59 -5.56 -1.34
C PRO A 70 -22.12 -6.98 -1.60
N GLY A 71 -21.62 -7.95 -0.85
CA GLY A 71 -21.97 -9.37 -1.00
C GLY A 71 -21.16 -10.15 -2.06
N GLY A 72 -20.14 -9.54 -2.68
CA GLY A 72 -19.24 -10.24 -3.60
C GLY A 72 -18.32 -11.25 -2.90
N GLU A 73 -18.31 -12.48 -3.38
CA GLU A 73 -17.37 -13.51 -2.92
C GLU A 73 -16.06 -13.41 -3.71
N LEU A 74 -14.93 -13.25 -3.00
CA LEU A 74 -13.60 -13.33 -3.61
C LEU A 74 -13.37 -14.77 -4.11
N PRO A 75 -12.97 -14.99 -5.38
CA PRO A 75 -12.65 -16.33 -5.86
C PRO A 75 -11.60 -16.98 -4.94
N ALA A 76 -11.74 -18.27 -4.61
CA ALA A 76 -10.86 -18.96 -3.66
C ALA A 76 -9.35 -18.80 -3.96
N ARG A 77 -8.98 -18.73 -5.25
CA ARG A 77 -7.60 -18.44 -5.69
C ARG A 77 -7.10 -17.04 -5.31
N ALA A 78 -7.97 -16.04 -5.27
CA ALA A 78 -7.65 -14.67 -4.87
C ALA A 78 -7.63 -14.53 -3.34
N ALA A 79 -8.47 -15.29 -2.64
CA ALA A 79 -8.51 -15.34 -1.18
C ALA A 79 -7.19 -15.88 -0.58
N LEU A 80 -6.59 -16.91 -1.19
CA LEU A 80 -5.29 -17.45 -0.75
C LEU A 80 -4.15 -16.41 -0.87
N THR A 81 -4.12 -15.63 -1.96
CA THR A 81 -3.12 -14.57 -2.17
C THR A 81 -3.33 -13.39 -1.22
N PHE A 82 -4.59 -13.05 -0.93
CA PHE A 82 -4.92 -11.97 0.01
C PHE A 82 -4.48 -12.31 1.43
N ALA A 83 -4.80 -13.52 1.93
CA ALA A 83 -4.41 -13.96 3.27
C ALA A 83 -2.88 -13.97 3.45
N GLN A 84 -2.12 -14.46 2.47
CA GLN A 84 -0.66 -14.49 2.52
C GLN A 84 -0.03 -13.09 2.50
N THR A 85 -0.63 -12.15 1.77
CA THR A 85 -0.15 -10.76 1.70
C THR A 85 -0.47 -9.99 2.98
N PHE A 86 -1.66 -10.20 3.55
CA PHE A 86 -2.05 -9.57 4.82
C PHE A 86 -1.22 -10.07 6.00
N HIS A 87 -0.96 -11.38 6.09
CA HIS A 87 -0.14 -11.94 7.17
C HIS A 87 1.33 -11.50 7.15
N ARG A 88 1.90 -11.15 5.98
CA ARG A 88 3.25 -10.56 5.90
C ARG A 88 3.30 -9.07 6.28
N GLN A 89 2.16 -8.40 6.33
CA GLN A 89 2.05 -6.95 6.60
C GLN A 89 1.62 -6.67 8.05
N GLN A 90 1.32 -7.71 8.83
CA GLN A 90 1.04 -7.60 10.25
C GLN A 90 2.31 -7.99 11.04
N PRO A 91 2.67 -7.23 12.08
CA PRO A 91 3.76 -7.59 12.98
C PRO A 91 3.47 -8.90 13.74
#